data_AF-A0A1B7W2V8-F1
#
_entry.id   AF-A0A1B7W2V8-F1
#
_cell.length_a   1.000
_cell.length_b   1.000
_cell.length_c   1.000
_cell.angle_alpha   90.00
_cell.angle_beta   90.00
_cell.angle_gamma   90.00
#
_symmetry.space_group_name_H-M   'P 1'
#
loop_
_entity.id
_entity.type
_entity.pdbx_description
1 polymer ?
#
loop_
_entity_poly.entity_id
_entity_poly.type
_entity_poly.pdbx_seq_one_letter_code
_entity_poly.pdbx_strand_id
1 'polypeptide(L)'
;WNRQNGLGKAFDSSTGFKLPNGATRSPDVSWIKIERWNALTPEQRKRFLPLCPDFVIELVSESDDLADTQAKMREYIANGLRLGWLINPKNKQVEIYRQNQEIEVLESPTSLSGED
;
A
#
# COMPACT_ATOMS: atom_id res chain seq x y z
N TRP A 1 11.47 -9.63 -5.72
CA TRP A 1 11.67 -8.26 -6.24
C TRP A 1 12.51 -7.37 -5.31
N ASN A 2 11.99 -6.86 -4.17
CA ASN A 2 12.72 -5.82 -3.41
C ASN A 2 14.13 -6.25 -2.94
N ARG A 3 14.29 -7.48 -2.43
CA ARG A 3 15.61 -8.02 -2.01
C ARG A 3 16.63 -8.10 -3.15
N GLN A 4 16.17 -8.26 -4.40
CA GLN A 4 17.04 -8.37 -5.57
C GLN A 4 17.47 -6.98 -6.08
N ASN A 5 16.57 -6.00 -6.04
CA ASN A 5 16.82 -4.67 -6.62
C ASN A 5 17.31 -3.64 -5.59
N GLY A 6 17.05 -3.83 -4.30
CA GLY A 6 17.51 -2.92 -3.24
C GLY A 6 16.92 -1.51 -3.28
N LEU A 7 15.86 -1.28 -4.07
CA LEU A 7 15.30 0.05 -4.33
C LEU A 7 14.52 0.63 -3.15
N GLY A 8 14.22 -0.20 -2.13
CA GLY A 8 13.46 0.24 -0.98
C GLY A 8 13.36 -0.76 0.16
N LYS A 9 12.43 -0.49 1.06
CA LYS A 9 12.14 -1.31 2.23
C LYS A 9 10.70 -1.80 2.13
N ALA A 10 10.52 -3.13 2.12
CA ALA A 10 9.23 -3.78 2.20
C ALA A 10 8.91 -4.12 3.67
N PHE A 11 7.62 -4.11 4.00
CA PHE A 11 7.08 -4.42 5.31
C PHE A 11 5.87 -5.35 5.19
N ASP A 12 5.64 -6.13 6.23
CA ASP A 12 4.46 -6.98 6.41
C ASP A 12 3.34 -6.23 7.13
N SER A 13 2.23 -6.95 7.39
CA SER A 13 1.01 -6.46 8.01
C SER A 13 1.16 -5.95 9.44
N SER A 14 2.31 -6.16 10.09
CA SER A 14 2.57 -5.68 11.46
C SER A 14 3.07 -4.23 11.51
N THR A 15 3.50 -3.68 10.36
CA THR A 15 4.08 -2.33 10.32
C THR A 15 3.00 -1.26 10.15
N GLY A 16 2.80 -0.48 11.21
CA GLY A 16 1.89 0.67 11.17
C GLY A 16 2.55 1.95 10.60
N PHE A 17 1.74 2.74 9.92
CA PHE A 17 2.05 4.04 9.34
C PHE A 17 1.12 5.09 9.93
N LYS A 18 1.69 6.24 10.32
CA LYS A 18 0.94 7.43 10.72
C LYS A 18 0.84 8.33 9.49
N LEU A 19 -0.33 8.35 8.86
CA LEU A 19 -0.60 9.10 7.64
C LEU A 19 -0.65 10.62 7.93
N PRO A 20 -0.40 11.49 6.92
CA PRO A 20 -0.50 12.94 7.04
C PRO A 20 -1.80 13.46 7.64
N ASN A 21 -2.94 12.83 7.36
CA ASN A 21 -4.24 13.18 7.95
C ASN A 21 -4.40 12.76 9.43
N GLY A 22 -3.38 12.15 10.02
CA GLY A 22 -3.39 11.67 11.40
C GLY A 22 -3.95 10.26 11.58
N ALA A 23 -4.43 9.58 10.53
CA ALA A 23 -4.85 8.19 10.62
C ALA A 23 -3.66 7.26 10.86
N THR A 24 -3.92 6.13 11.52
CA THR A 24 -2.94 5.04 11.65
C THR A 24 -3.43 3.86 10.83
N ARG A 25 -2.57 3.32 9.97
CA ARG A 25 -2.89 2.20 9.07
C ARG A 25 -1.77 1.17 9.03
N SER A 26 -2.12 -0.09 8.84
CA SER A 26 -1.18 -1.21 8.75
C SER A 26 -1.59 -2.07 7.55
N PRO A 27 -1.11 -1.75 6.33
CA PRO A 27 -1.46 -2.48 5.12
C PRO A 27 -0.90 -3.90 5.15
N ASP A 28 -1.53 -4.85 4.45
CA ASP A 28 -1.04 -6.24 4.38
C ASP A 28 0.39 -6.34 3.83
N VAL A 29 0.69 -5.55 2.81
CA VAL A 29 2.05 -5.32 2.32
C VAL A 29 2.24 -3.85 2.06
N SER A 30 3.39 -3.33 2.46
CA SER A 30 3.78 -1.98 2.10
C SER A 30 5.23 -1.90 1.69
N TRP A 31 5.55 -0.89 0.89
CA TRP A 31 6.90 -0.62 0.45
C TRP A 31 7.14 0.89 0.38
N ILE A 32 8.35 1.30 0.76
CA ILE A 32 8.81 2.67 0.59
C ILE A 32 10.17 2.70 -0.10
N LYS A 33 10.40 3.76 -0.86
CA LYS A 33 11.70 4.04 -1.49
C LYS A 33 12.81 4.09 -0.46
N ILE A 34 14.00 3.63 -0.83
CA ILE A 34 15.14 3.54 0.10
C ILE A 34 15.56 4.92 0.62
N GLU A 35 15.42 5.97 -0.19
CA GLU A 35 15.68 7.36 0.21
C GLU A 35 14.76 7.81 1.35
N ARG A 36 13.46 7.47 1.29
CA ARG A 36 12.47 7.80 2.32
C ARG A 36 12.72 7.01 3.60
N TRP A 37 13.10 5.73 3.47
CA TRP A 37 13.52 4.93 4.62
C TRP A 37 14.76 5.51 5.31
N ASN A 38 15.77 5.89 4.53
CA ASN A 38 17.02 6.41 5.05
C ASN A 38 16.85 7.79 5.71
N ALA A 39 15.89 8.59 5.26
CA ALA A 39 15.54 9.87 5.87
C ALA A 39 14.89 9.74 7.25
N LEU A 40 14.36 8.56 7.61
CA LEU A 40 13.80 8.33 8.95
C LEU A 40 14.90 8.21 10.00
N THR A 41 14.70 8.86 11.16
CA THR A 41 15.56 8.69 12.33
C THR A 41 15.42 7.29 12.94
N PRO A 42 16.43 6.81 13.69
CA PRO A 42 16.31 5.54 14.41
C PRO A 42 15.08 5.44 15.33
N GLU A 43 14.66 6.55 15.94
CA GLU A 43 13.48 6.62 16.81
C GLU A 43 12.18 6.49 16.02
N GLN A 44 12.10 7.14 14.85
CA GLN A 44 10.94 7.03 13.96
C GLN A 44 10.76 5.60 13.46
N ARG A 45 11.85 4.88 13.17
CA ARG A 45 11.83 3.48 12.71
C ARG A 45 11.36 2.48 13.78
N LYS A 46 11.27 2.88 15.05
CA LYS A 46 10.81 2.04 16.19
C LYS A 46 9.34 2.25 16.55
N ARG A 47 8.64 3.13 15.84
CA ARG A 47 7.22 3.49 16.07
C ARG A 47 6.47 3.35 14.75
N PHE A 48 5.18 3.73 14.74
CA PHE A 48 4.47 3.88 13.47
C PHE A 48 5.18 4.90 12.59
N LEU A 49 5.49 4.50 11.36
CA LEU A 49 6.31 5.30 10.46
C LEU A 49 5.53 6.57 10.08
N PRO A 50 6.07 7.79 10.28
CA PRO A 50 5.35 9.04 10.10
C PRO A 50 5.30 9.47 8.62
N LEU A 51 4.80 8.58 7.75
CA LEU A 51 4.69 8.79 6.32
C LEU A 51 3.60 7.91 5.72
N CYS A 52 3.10 8.28 4.54
CA CYS A 52 2.36 7.36 3.69
C CYS A 52 3.34 6.46 2.91
N PRO A 53 3.07 5.14 2.77
CA PRO A 53 3.87 4.27 1.92
C PRO A 53 3.90 4.73 0.45
N ASP A 54 4.93 4.33 -0.29
CA ASP A 54 4.97 4.58 -1.74
C ASP A 54 4.12 3.55 -2.50
N PHE A 55 4.07 2.32 -1.99
CA PHE A 55 3.27 1.23 -2.53
C PHE A 55 2.59 0.44 -1.40
N VAL A 56 1.33 0.05 -1.62
CA VAL A 56 0.57 -0.83 -0.71
C VAL A 56 -0.17 -1.92 -1.47
N ILE A 57 -0.33 -3.06 -0.80
CA ILE A 57 -1.29 -4.08 -1.17
C ILE A 57 -2.22 -4.29 0.02
N GLU A 58 -3.52 -4.31 -0.24
CA GLU A 58 -4.56 -4.75 0.68
C GLU A 58 -5.23 -5.99 0.09
N LEU A 59 -5.36 -7.04 0.90
CA LEU A 59 -6.02 -8.28 0.55
C LEU A 59 -7.40 -8.29 1.23
N VAL A 60 -8.46 -8.36 0.44
CA VAL A 60 -9.82 -8.51 1.00
C VAL A 60 -9.95 -9.93 1.56
N SER A 61 -10.08 -10.04 2.88
CA SER A 61 -10.34 -11.33 3.55
C SER A 61 -11.81 -11.73 3.43
N GLU A 62 -12.12 -13.00 3.75
CA GLU A 62 -13.49 -13.51 3.68
C GLU A 62 -14.47 -12.78 4.61
N SER A 63 -13.97 -12.22 5.70
CA SER A 63 -14.76 -11.47 6.69
C SER A 63 -14.83 -9.97 6.43
N ASP A 64 -14.06 -9.45 5.47
CA ASP A 64 -14.01 -8.01 5.21
C ASP A 64 -15.18 -7.53 4.37
N ASP A 65 -15.60 -6.30 4.63
CA ASP A 65 -16.43 -5.54 3.71
C ASP A 65 -15.54 -4.91 2.63
N LEU A 66 -15.89 -5.13 1.36
CA LEU A 66 -15.14 -4.59 0.23
C LEU A 66 -15.12 -3.06 0.23
N ALA A 67 -16.23 -2.41 0.58
CA ALA A 67 -16.33 -0.96 0.58
C ALA A 67 -15.43 -0.32 1.65
N ASP A 68 -15.27 -0.99 2.79
CA ASP A 68 -14.33 -0.56 3.85
C ASP A 68 -12.88 -0.62 3.35
N THR A 69 -12.47 -1.70 2.69
CA THR A 69 -11.11 -1.82 2.14
C THR A 69 -10.88 -0.82 1.00
N GLN A 70 -11.87 -0.61 0.12
CA GLN A 70 -11.80 0.45 -0.89
C GLN A 70 -11.72 1.86 -0.26
N ALA A 71 -12.38 2.09 0.88
CA ALA A 71 -12.26 3.35 1.61
C ALA A 71 -10.85 3.57 2.17
N LYS A 72 -10.19 2.51 2.67
CA LYS A 72 -8.77 2.56 3.06
C LYS A 72 -7.89 2.93 1.86
N MET A 73 -8.11 2.31 0.70
CA MET A 73 -7.35 2.61 -0.53
C MET A 73 -7.48 4.08 -0.95
N ARG A 74 -8.69 4.63 -0.93
CA ARG A 74 -8.93 6.06 -1.20
C ARG A 74 -8.25 6.97 -0.16
N GLU A 75 -8.25 6.58 1.12
CA GLU A 75 -7.54 7.32 2.16
C GLU A 75 -6.02 7.31 1.93
N TYR A 76 -5.43 6.17 1.54
CA TYR A 76 -4.00 6.14 1.19
C TYR A 76 -3.67 7.08 0.03
N ILE A 77 -4.47 7.06 -1.06
CA ILE A 77 -4.30 7.96 -2.21
C ILE A 77 -4.37 9.44 -1.77
N ALA A 78 -5.37 9.80 -0.97
CA ALA A 78 -5.50 11.17 -0.43
C ALA A 78 -4.31 11.59 0.46
N ASN A 79 -3.56 10.62 0.99
CA ASN A 79 -2.40 10.83 1.85
C ASN A 79 -1.05 10.69 1.13
N GLY A 80 -1.05 10.58 -0.20
CA GLY A 80 0.15 10.61 -1.01
C GLY A 80 0.70 9.24 -1.43
N LEU A 81 -0.09 8.17 -1.31
CA LEU A 81 0.23 6.88 -1.92
C LEU A 81 0.43 7.04 -3.42
N ARG A 82 1.44 6.36 -3.99
CA ARG A 82 1.74 6.44 -5.43
C ARG A 82 1.04 5.33 -6.22
N LEU A 83 1.09 4.11 -5.70
CA LEU A 83 0.48 2.93 -6.30
C LEU A 83 -0.15 2.06 -5.21
N GLY A 84 -1.36 1.57 -5.43
CA GLY A 84 -2.02 0.65 -4.52
C GLY A 84 -2.72 -0.48 -5.26
N TRP A 85 -2.61 -1.71 -4.75
CA TRP A 85 -3.39 -2.85 -5.25
C TRP A 85 -4.35 -3.35 -4.18
N LEU A 86 -5.64 -3.36 -4.49
CA LEU A 86 -6.63 -4.08 -3.70
C LEU A 86 -6.89 -5.40 -4.42
N ILE A 87 -6.56 -6.51 -3.76
CA ILE A 87 -6.74 -7.85 -4.29
C ILE A 87 -7.99 -8.43 -3.64
N ASN A 88 -8.99 -8.79 -4.46
CA ASN A 88 -10.20 -9.47 -4.03
C ASN A 88 -10.20 -10.92 -4.55
N PRO A 89 -9.75 -11.91 -3.74
CA PRO A 89 -9.65 -13.30 -4.18
C PRO A 89 -11.01 -13.94 -4.48
N LYS A 90 -12.06 -13.52 -3.76
CA LYS A 90 -13.42 -14.06 -3.92
C LYS A 90 -13.96 -13.81 -5.32
N ASN A 91 -13.77 -12.58 -5.81
CA ASN A 91 -14.18 -12.18 -7.15
C ASN A 91 -13.07 -12.35 -8.19
N LYS A 92 -11.86 -12.78 -7.77
CA LYS A 92 -10.65 -12.85 -8.60
C LYS A 92 -10.36 -11.52 -9.30
N GLN A 93 -10.51 -10.42 -8.59
CA GLN A 93 -10.39 -9.07 -9.13
C GLN A 93 -9.22 -8.35 -8.47
N VAL A 94 -8.56 -7.48 -9.23
CA VAL A 94 -7.57 -6.54 -8.68
C VAL A 94 -7.97 -5.14 -9.09
N GLU A 95 -8.07 -4.25 -8.10
CA GLU A 95 -8.23 -2.82 -8.33
C GLU A 95 -6.86 -2.13 -8.17
N ILE A 96 -6.49 -1.30 -9.14
CA ILE A 96 -5.23 -0.55 -9.17
C ILE A 96 -5.54 0.93 -8.95
N TYR A 97 -4.96 1.46 -7.88
CA TYR A 97 -5.11 2.85 -7.45
C TYR A 97 -3.84 3.62 -7.77
N ARG A 98 -3.99 4.75 -8.47
CA ARG A 98 -2.91 5.69 -8.83
C ARG A 98 -3.36 7.12 -8.54
N GLN A 99 -2.42 8.03 -8.30
CA GLN A 99 -2.76 9.43 -8.09
C GLN A 99 -3.35 10.04 -9.37
N ASN A 100 -4.47 10.76 -9.21
CA ASN A 100 -5.12 11.52 -10.28
C ASN A 100 -5.52 10.67 -11.51
N GLN A 101 -5.73 9.37 -11.32
CA GLN A 101 -6.24 8.48 -12.35
C GLN A 101 -7.49 7.76 -11.85
N GLU A 102 -8.32 7.31 -12.77
CA GLU A 102 -9.44 6.44 -12.44
C GLU A 102 -8.92 5.09 -11.93
N ILE A 103 -9.74 4.44 -11.09
CA ILE A 103 -9.42 3.11 -10.57
C ILE A 103 -9.48 2.14 -11.74
N GLU A 104 -8.38 1.47 -12.02
CA GLU A 104 -8.34 0.41 -13.02
C GLU A 104 -8.73 -0.91 -12.36
N VAL A 105 -9.55 -1.70 -13.05
CA VAL A 105 -10.08 -2.95 -12.52
C VAL A 105 -9.71 -4.08 -13.48
N LEU A 106 -8.97 -5.06 -12.98
CA LEU A 106 -8.56 -6.24 -13.73
C LEU A 106 -9.31 -7.48 -13.25
N GLU A 107 -9.90 -8.19 -14.21
CA GLU A 107 -10.61 -9.45 -13.99
C GLU A 107 -9.67 -10.64 -14.20
N SER A 108 -9.50 -11.45 -13.15
CA SER A 108 -8.66 -12.65 -13.12
C SER A 108 -7.25 -12.47 -13.71
N PRO A 109 -6.49 -11.42 -13.34
CA PRO A 109 -5.15 -11.20 -13.87
C PRO A 109 -4.20 -12.33 -13.43
N THR A 110 -3.31 -12.76 -14.33
CA THR A 110 -2.26 -13.74 -14.03
C THR A 110 -0.94 -13.10 -13.59
N SER A 111 -0.79 -11.79 -13.84
CA SER A 111 0.34 -10.97 -13.40
C SER A 111 -0.09 -9.52 -13.23
N LEU A 112 0.68 -8.77 -12.46
CA LEU A 112 0.55 -7.33 -12.27
C LEU A 112 1.92 -6.68 -12.49
N SER A 113 1.94 -5.50 -13.09
CA SER A 113 3.14 -4.68 -13.25
C SER A 113 3.05 -3.43 -12.39
N GLY A 114 4.16 -3.09 -11.74
CA GLY A 114 4.26 -1.94 -10.81
C GLY A 114 4.31 -0.56 -11.47
N GLU A 115 3.96 -0.46 -12.76
CA GLU A 115 4.18 0.69 -13.64
C GLU A 115 5.68 1.09 -13.71
N ASP A 116 6.07 1.92 -14.68
CA ASP A 116 7.48 2.28 -14.95
C ASP A 116 8.15 3.17 -13.88
#